data_AF-A0AAD4U9J9-F1
#
_entry.id   AF-A0AAD4U9J9-F1
#
_cell.length_a   1.000
_cell.length_b   1.000
_cell.length_c   1.000
_cell.angle_alpha   90.00
_cell.angle_beta   90.00
_cell.angle_gamma   90.00
#
_symmetry.space_group_name_H-M   'P 1'
#
loop_
_entity.id
_entity.type
_entity.pdbx_description
1 polymer ?
#
loop_
_entity_poly.entity_id
_entity_poly.type
_entity_poly.pdbx_seq_one_letter_code
_entity_poly.pdbx_strand_id
1 'polypeptide(L)'
;MTHSLVCPETVSRVSSVLNRNTRQFGKKHLFDQDEETCWNSDQGPSQWVTLEFPQCICVSQLQIQFQGGFSSRQGRLEGSLGSEALSKIVDFYPEDNNSLQISCFSCWKSVSLDCSAYTFPVPPAEVDRLKVTFEDTTDFFGRVVIYHLRVLGEKV
;
A
#
# COMPACT_ATOMS: atom_id res chain seq x y z
N MET A 1 9.78 7.96 16.24
CA MET A 1 9.27 8.27 14.89
C MET A 1 9.38 7.00 14.08
N THR A 2 8.27 6.38 13.69
CA THR A 2 8.29 5.18 12.84
C THR A 2 8.45 5.63 11.38
N HIS A 3 9.68 5.65 10.89
CA HIS A 3 9.98 5.98 9.49
C HIS A 3 9.54 4.83 8.57
N SER A 4 9.16 5.16 7.34
CA SER A 4 8.88 4.11 6.35
C SER A 4 10.15 3.35 6.00
N LEU A 5 9.99 2.04 5.80
CA LEU A 5 11.01 1.13 5.31
C LEU A 5 11.33 1.34 3.83
N VAL A 6 10.47 2.03 3.08
CA VAL A 6 10.76 2.43 1.69
C VAL A 6 11.89 3.46 1.70
N CYS A 7 13.00 3.12 1.04
CA CYS A 7 14.20 3.93 0.94
C CYS A 7 14.58 4.17 -0.53
N PRO A 8 15.57 5.05 -0.83
CA PRO A 8 16.00 5.32 -2.20
C PRO A 8 16.44 4.07 -2.99
N GLU A 9 16.95 3.04 -2.29
CA GLU A 9 17.35 1.77 -2.88
C GLU A 9 16.17 0.81 -3.14
N THR A 10 14.97 1.14 -2.63
CA THR A 10 13.76 0.32 -2.85
C THR A 10 13.30 0.45 -4.29
N VAL A 11 13.29 -0.65 -5.03
CA VAL A 11 12.80 -0.69 -6.40
C VAL A 11 11.28 -0.75 -6.38
N SER A 12 10.63 0.36 -6.75
CA SER A 12 9.17 0.43 -6.88
C SER A 12 8.71 0.24 -8.32
N ARG A 13 7.57 -0.41 -8.53
CA ARG A 13 6.85 -0.43 -9.82
C ARG A 13 5.36 -0.27 -9.57
N VAL A 14 4.67 0.27 -10.56
CA VAL A 14 3.22 0.47 -10.54
C VAL A 14 2.63 -0.09 -11.83
N SER A 15 1.41 -0.60 -11.73
CA SER A 15 0.62 -1.12 -12.84
C SER A 15 0.53 -0.18 -14.04
N SER A 16 0.19 1.08 -13.79
CA SER A 16 -0.06 2.09 -14.82
C SER A 16 0.11 3.51 -14.26
N VAL A 17 0.15 4.50 -15.15
CA VAL A 17 0.16 5.93 -14.79
C VAL A 17 -0.76 6.67 -15.76
N LEU A 18 -1.68 7.48 -15.22
CA LEU A 18 -2.65 8.24 -16.00
C LEU A 18 -1.97 9.05 -17.11
N ASN A 19 -2.43 8.86 -18.35
CA ASN A 19 -1.88 9.51 -19.55
C ASN A 19 -0.36 9.33 -19.75
N ARG A 20 0.25 8.33 -19.11
CA ARG A 20 1.71 8.13 -19.06
C ARG A 20 2.46 9.35 -18.50
N ASN A 21 1.79 10.24 -17.77
CA ASN A 21 2.38 11.44 -17.20
C ASN A 21 3.10 11.10 -15.88
N THR A 22 4.27 10.48 -16.00
CA THR A 22 5.11 10.08 -14.86
C THR A 22 5.64 11.26 -14.05
N ARG A 23 5.63 12.48 -14.63
CA ARG A 23 6.09 13.69 -13.95
C ARG A 23 5.13 14.14 -12.85
N GLN A 24 3.83 14.06 -13.12
CA GLN A 24 2.75 14.56 -12.26
C GLN A 24 2.04 13.46 -11.48
N PHE A 25 1.94 12.25 -12.04
CA PHE A 25 1.15 11.15 -11.47
C PHE A 25 1.97 9.89 -11.22
N GLY A 26 3.30 10.00 -11.23
CA GLY A 26 4.21 8.86 -11.12
C GLY A 26 4.35 8.33 -9.69
N LYS A 27 4.79 7.07 -9.60
CA LYS A 27 5.03 6.34 -8.34
C LYS A 27 5.92 7.04 -7.29
N LYS A 28 6.75 8.02 -7.70
CA LYS A 28 7.57 8.80 -6.75
C LYS A 28 6.71 9.53 -5.71
N HIS A 29 5.49 9.93 -6.12
CA HIS A 29 4.54 10.65 -5.28
C HIS A 29 3.91 9.79 -4.19
N LEU A 30 4.05 8.46 -4.27
CA LEU A 30 3.64 7.58 -3.16
C LEU A 30 4.48 7.80 -1.89
N PHE A 31 5.70 8.31 -2.03
CA PHE A 31 6.73 8.29 -0.99
C PHE A 31 7.33 9.67 -0.66
N ASP A 32 6.94 10.74 -1.36
CA ASP A 32 7.53 12.07 -1.19
C ASP A 32 6.96 12.87 -0.01
N GLN A 33 5.90 12.36 0.64
CA GLN A 33 5.22 12.98 1.78
C GLN A 33 4.56 14.32 1.44
N ASP A 34 4.32 14.60 0.15
CA ASP A 34 3.62 15.79 -0.31
C ASP A 34 2.13 15.48 -0.50
N GLU A 35 1.27 16.11 0.30
CA GLU A 35 -0.19 15.92 0.27
C GLU A 35 -0.83 16.41 -1.04
N GLU A 36 -0.14 17.26 -1.81
CA GLU A 36 -0.61 17.81 -3.08
C GLU A 36 -0.24 16.93 -4.28
N THR A 37 0.53 15.86 -4.06
CA THR A 37 0.97 14.97 -5.14
C THR A 37 0.44 13.56 -4.95
N CYS A 38 0.26 12.83 -6.06
CA CYS A 38 -0.28 11.49 -6.00
C CYS A 38 0.28 10.59 -7.10
N TRP A 39 0.21 9.29 -6.85
CA TRP A 39 0.14 8.34 -7.94
C TRP A 39 -1.31 8.22 -8.40
N ASN A 40 -1.53 8.36 -9.72
CA ASN A 40 -2.83 8.19 -10.35
C ASN A 40 -2.70 7.11 -11.43
N SER A 41 -3.40 6.00 -11.25
CA SER A 41 -3.38 4.91 -12.22
C SER A 41 -4.17 5.29 -13.49
N ASP A 42 -3.85 4.63 -14.60
CA ASP A 42 -4.74 4.63 -15.75
C ASP A 42 -5.93 3.67 -15.53
N GLN A 43 -6.91 3.67 -16.43
CA GLN A 43 -8.05 2.77 -16.39
C GLN A 43 -7.63 1.30 -16.47
N GLY A 44 -8.32 0.42 -15.74
CA GLY A 44 -8.02 -1.01 -15.76
C GLY A 44 -8.76 -1.83 -14.69
N PRO A 45 -8.88 -3.16 -14.86
CA PRO A 45 -9.67 -4.00 -13.97
C PRO A 45 -9.05 -4.19 -12.59
N SER A 46 -7.74 -3.97 -12.46
CA SER A 46 -7.01 -4.04 -11.20
C SER A 46 -5.73 -3.21 -11.30
N GLN A 47 -5.39 -2.52 -10.22
CA GLN A 47 -4.20 -1.69 -10.12
C GLN A 47 -3.29 -2.24 -9.03
N TRP A 48 -1.99 -2.07 -9.18
CA TRP A 48 -1.03 -2.59 -8.20
C TRP A 48 0.21 -1.72 -8.06
N VAL A 49 0.84 -1.87 -6.89
CA VAL A 49 2.16 -1.32 -6.55
C VAL A 49 3.02 -2.48 -6.06
N THR A 50 4.23 -2.63 -6.61
CA THR A 50 5.24 -3.58 -6.10
C THR A 50 6.43 -2.83 -5.53
N LEU A 51 6.95 -3.32 -4.42
CA LEU A 51 8.14 -2.82 -3.74
C LEU A 51 9.12 -3.98 -3.58
N GLU A 52 10.36 -3.75 -3.97
CA GLU A 52 11.47 -4.69 -3.82
C GLU A 52 12.54 -3.98 -2.99
N PHE A 53 12.73 -4.46 -1.77
CA PHE A 53 13.58 -3.86 -0.77
C PHE A 53 15.03 -4.37 -0.94
N PRO A 54 16.04 -3.54 -0.60
CA PRO A 54 17.44 -3.94 -0.72
C PRO A 54 17.85 -5.06 0.26
N GLN A 55 17.01 -5.35 1.25
CA GLN A 55 17.20 -6.38 2.26
C GLN A 55 15.85 -6.90 2.74
N CYS A 56 15.86 -8.03 3.45
CA CYS A 56 14.68 -8.55 4.11
C CYS A 56 14.17 -7.55 5.17
N ILE A 57 12.85 -7.40 5.23
CA ILE A 57 12.15 -6.60 6.22
C ILE A 57 11.05 -7.41 6.89
N CYS A 58 10.80 -7.13 8.16
CA CYS A 58 9.63 -7.62 8.87
C CYS A 58 8.58 -6.51 8.89
N VAL A 59 7.52 -6.67 8.09
CA VAL A 59 6.46 -5.65 7.97
C VAL A 59 5.55 -5.71 9.19
N SER A 60 5.29 -4.54 9.79
CA SER A 60 4.40 -4.39 10.96
C SER A 60 3.25 -3.40 10.75
N GLN A 61 3.29 -2.60 9.67
CA GLN A 61 2.23 -1.66 9.35
C GLN A 61 2.24 -1.32 7.85
N LEU A 62 1.07 -1.32 7.22
CA LEU A 62 0.86 -0.68 5.90
C LEU A 62 -0.09 0.50 6.09
N GLN A 63 0.35 1.70 5.71
CA GLN A 63 -0.48 2.91 5.71
C GLN A 63 -0.75 3.34 4.26
N ILE A 64 -2.02 3.58 3.93
CA ILE A 64 -2.43 4.01 2.60
C ILE A 64 -3.43 5.17 2.73
N GLN A 65 -3.23 6.20 1.92
CA GLN A 65 -4.12 7.36 1.81
C GLN A 65 -4.64 7.45 0.38
N PHE A 66 -5.92 7.15 0.18
CA PHE A 66 -6.57 7.23 -1.14
C PHE A 66 -7.22 8.59 -1.35
N GLN A 67 -7.42 9.00 -2.61
CA GLN A 67 -8.36 10.06 -2.92
C GLN A 67 -9.80 9.52 -2.88
N GLY A 68 -10.71 10.30 -2.29
CA GLY A 68 -12.14 9.97 -2.29
C GLY A 68 -12.69 9.82 -3.71
N GLY A 69 -13.42 8.73 -3.96
CA GLY A 69 -13.95 8.30 -5.25
C GLY A 69 -12.98 7.48 -6.11
N PHE A 70 -11.74 7.26 -5.65
CA PHE A 70 -10.67 6.58 -6.39
C PHE A 70 -9.93 5.55 -5.53
N SER A 71 -10.69 4.88 -4.66
CA SER A 71 -10.22 3.81 -3.78
C SER A 71 -10.52 2.43 -4.39
N SER A 72 -10.38 1.39 -3.59
CA SER A 72 -10.75 0.02 -3.92
C SER A 72 -11.62 -0.60 -2.84
N ARG A 73 -12.58 -1.43 -3.22
CA ARG A 73 -13.38 -2.19 -2.25
C ARG A 73 -12.61 -3.40 -1.73
N GLN A 74 -11.67 -3.94 -2.50
CA GLN A 74 -10.83 -5.05 -2.08
C GLN A 74 -9.36 -4.78 -2.40
N GLY A 75 -8.52 -4.88 -1.37
CA GLY A 75 -7.08 -4.86 -1.47
C GLY A 75 -6.49 -6.22 -1.12
N ARG A 76 -5.39 -6.59 -1.76
CA ARG A 76 -4.61 -7.79 -1.44
C ARG A 76 -3.15 -7.43 -1.23
N LEU A 77 -2.61 -7.82 -0.09
CA LEU A 77 -1.19 -7.73 0.22
C LEU A 77 -0.55 -9.10 0.02
N GLU A 78 0.45 -9.14 -0.85
CA GLU A 78 1.24 -10.31 -1.17
C GLU A 78 2.72 -10.03 -0.87
N GLY A 79 3.47 -11.07 -0.50
CA GLY A 79 4.90 -10.95 -0.26
C GLY A 79 5.67 -12.21 -0.59
N SER A 80 6.97 -12.07 -0.80
CA SER A 80 7.89 -13.18 -1.03
C SER A 80 9.26 -12.90 -0.41
N LEU A 81 10.03 -13.97 -0.24
CA LEU A 81 11.45 -13.95 0.09
C LEU A 81 12.27 -14.48 -1.09
N GLY A 82 13.29 -13.74 -1.50
CA GLY A 82 14.19 -14.09 -2.59
C GLY A 82 13.47 -14.35 -3.92
N SER A 83 13.77 -15.51 -4.51
CA SER A 83 13.20 -15.95 -5.79
C SER A 83 11.84 -16.65 -5.66
N GLU A 84 11.26 -16.71 -4.46
CA GLU A 84 9.97 -17.37 -4.27
C GLU A 84 8.83 -16.64 -4.98
N ALA A 85 7.76 -17.38 -5.27
CA ALA A 85 6.54 -16.79 -5.79
C ALA A 85 5.88 -15.91 -4.71
N LEU A 86 5.19 -14.85 -5.14
CA LEU A 86 4.40 -14.03 -4.23
C LEU A 86 3.31 -14.89 -3.57
N SER A 87 3.28 -14.84 -2.25
CA SER A 87 2.31 -15.52 -1.41
C SER A 87 1.37 -14.50 -0.76
N LYS A 88 0.10 -14.86 -0.59
CA LYS A 88 -0.88 -13.96 0.02
C LYS A 88 -0.59 -13.80 1.51
N ILE A 89 -0.41 -12.55 1.96
CA ILE A 89 -0.29 -12.20 3.38
C ILE A 89 -1.69 -11.94 3.95
N VAL A 90 -2.45 -11.03 3.33
CA VAL A 90 -3.77 -10.61 3.83
C VAL A 90 -4.61 -9.98 2.72
N ASP A 91 -5.94 -10.08 2.82
CA ASP A 91 -6.88 -9.26 2.08
C ASP A 91 -7.40 -8.14 3.01
N PHE A 92 -7.51 -6.91 2.52
CA PHE A 92 -7.99 -5.74 3.25
C PHE A 92 -9.07 -5.01 2.46
N TYR A 93 -9.89 -4.19 3.12
CA TYR A 93 -11.06 -3.55 2.52
C TYR A 93 -11.01 -2.05 2.77
N PRO A 94 -10.39 -1.27 1.86
CA PRO A 94 -10.26 0.16 2.07
C PRO A 94 -11.60 0.90 2.11
N GLU A 95 -11.66 1.91 2.96
CA GLU A 95 -12.73 2.90 2.94
C GLU A 95 -12.49 3.93 1.83
N ASP A 96 -13.57 4.54 1.33
CA ASP A 96 -13.51 5.57 0.29
C ASP A 96 -13.82 6.96 0.84
N ASN A 97 -12.98 7.43 1.77
CA ASN A 97 -13.24 8.63 2.56
C ASN A 97 -12.05 9.60 2.70
N ASN A 98 -11.00 9.42 1.90
CA ASN A 98 -9.76 10.21 1.97
C ASN A 98 -9.17 10.32 3.39
N SER A 99 -9.35 9.29 4.23
CA SER A 99 -8.64 9.19 5.52
C SER A 99 -7.41 8.30 5.38
N LEU A 100 -6.39 8.54 6.20
CA LEU A 100 -5.20 7.69 6.27
C LEU A 100 -5.63 6.36 6.90
N GLN A 101 -5.51 5.28 6.15
CA GLN A 101 -5.90 3.95 6.61
C GLN A 101 -4.67 3.19 7.08
N ILE A 102 -4.76 2.56 8.26
CA ILE A 102 -3.63 1.97 8.96
C ILE A 102 -3.92 0.49 9.22
N SER A 103 -3.23 -0.42 8.54
CA SER A 103 -3.20 -1.81 9.00
C SER A 103 -2.20 -1.97 10.14
N CYS A 104 -2.58 -2.54 11.28
CA CYS A 104 -1.68 -2.72 12.44
C CYS A 104 -1.50 -4.21 12.72
N PHE A 105 -0.25 -4.68 12.77
CA PHE A 105 0.09 -6.10 12.83
C PHE A 105 0.07 -6.68 14.26
N SER A 106 -0.28 -5.88 15.28
CA SER A 106 -0.25 -6.27 16.70
C SER A 106 -1.56 -5.99 17.44
N CYS A 107 -2.69 -6.60 17.06
CA CYS A 107 -3.80 -6.71 18.01
C CYS A 107 -4.78 -7.86 17.70
N TRP A 108 -4.39 -9.10 17.99
CA TRP A 108 -5.37 -10.20 18.11
C TRP A 108 -5.86 -10.41 19.56
N LYS A 109 -5.13 -9.94 20.58
CA LYS A 109 -5.42 -10.34 21.98
C LYS A 109 -5.84 -9.26 22.99
N SER A 110 -5.82 -7.97 22.68
CA SER A 110 -6.37 -6.97 23.61
C SER A 110 -6.62 -5.64 22.90
N VAL A 111 -7.76 -5.52 22.21
CA VAL A 111 -8.24 -4.23 21.75
C VAL A 111 -8.85 -3.52 22.97
N SER A 112 -8.15 -2.53 23.51
CA SER A 112 -8.78 -1.50 24.35
C SER A 112 -9.76 -0.71 23.48
N LEU A 113 -10.94 -0.43 24.04
CA LEU A 113 -12.10 0.17 23.37
C LEU A 113 -11.89 1.62 22.84
N ASP A 114 -10.67 2.15 22.80
CA ASP A 114 -10.37 3.53 22.40
C ASP A 114 -9.70 3.67 21.02
N CYS A 115 -9.28 2.58 20.36
CA CYS A 115 -8.69 2.60 19.02
C CYS A 115 -9.73 2.20 17.94
N SER A 116 -10.76 3.02 17.76
CA SER A 116 -11.69 2.99 16.62
C SER A 116 -11.29 4.13 15.67
N ALA A 117 -10.74 3.92 14.48
CA ALA A 117 -11.27 3.16 13.36
C ALA A 117 -10.12 2.81 12.39
N TYR A 118 -10.35 1.90 11.43
CA TYR A 118 -9.46 1.60 10.29
C TYR A 118 -8.27 0.66 10.51
N THR A 119 -8.29 -0.23 11.51
CA THR A 119 -7.23 -1.25 11.70
C THR A 119 -7.67 -2.64 11.24
N PHE A 120 -6.96 -3.23 10.28
CA PHE A 120 -7.11 -4.65 9.89
C PHE A 120 -5.90 -5.47 10.36
N PRO A 121 -6.09 -6.68 10.94
CA PRO A 121 -5.00 -7.50 11.46
C PRO A 121 -4.19 -8.13 10.32
N VAL A 122 -2.87 -8.04 10.39
CA VAL A 122 -1.96 -8.67 9.43
C VAL A 122 -0.87 -9.44 10.19
N PRO A 123 -0.55 -10.70 9.83
CA PRO A 123 0.54 -11.43 10.48
C PRO A 123 1.90 -10.77 10.15
N PRO A 124 2.84 -10.67 11.11
CA PRO A 124 4.21 -10.26 10.82
C PRO A 124 4.76 -11.09 9.66
N ALA A 125 5.23 -10.41 8.62
CA ALA A 125 5.70 -11.05 7.40
C ALA A 125 7.12 -10.59 7.10
N GLU A 126 8.05 -11.54 7.10
CA GLU A 126 9.41 -11.34 6.60
C GLU A 126 9.39 -11.44 5.08
N VAL A 127 9.78 -10.36 4.40
CA VAL A 127 9.70 -10.24 2.95
C VAL A 127 10.84 -9.36 2.44
N ASP A 128 11.29 -9.60 1.21
CA ASP A 128 12.11 -8.65 0.46
C ASP A 128 11.33 -8.05 -0.72
N ARG A 129 10.17 -8.62 -1.06
CA ARG A 129 9.27 -8.12 -2.09
C ARG A 129 7.85 -8.07 -1.54
N LEU A 130 7.19 -6.93 -1.76
CA LEU A 130 5.78 -6.72 -1.46
C LEU A 130 5.03 -6.35 -2.73
N LYS A 131 3.79 -6.80 -2.83
CA LYS A 131 2.84 -6.35 -3.83
C LYS A 131 1.52 -6.03 -3.16
N VAL A 132 1.04 -4.82 -3.42
CA VAL A 132 -0.31 -4.38 -3.04
C VAL A 132 -1.13 -4.34 -4.31
N THR A 133 -2.21 -5.12 -4.36
CA THR A 133 -3.15 -5.18 -5.48
C THR A 133 -4.48 -4.59 -5.03
N PHE A 134 -5.08 -3.77 -5.88
CA PHE A 134 -6.37 -3.11 -5.69
C PHE A 134 -7.35 -3.66 -6.73
N GLU A 135 -8.46 -4.21 -6.25
CA GLU A 135 -9.51 -4.88 -7.01
C GLU A 135 -10.86 -4.22 -6.68
N ASP A 136 -11.83 -4.32 -7.59
CA ASP A 136 -13.17 -3.72 -7.44
C ASP A 136 -13.11 -2.24 -7.02
N THR A 137 -12.51 -1.41 -7.89
CA THR A 137 -12.30 0.02 -7.62
C THR A 137 -13.62 0.77 -7.47
N THR A 138 -13.62 1.84 -6.67
CA THR A 138 -14.81 2.69 -6.53
C THR A 138 -15.05 3.61 -7.72
N ASP A 139 -13.99 3.96 -8.47
CA ASP A 139 -14.08 4.66 -9.74
C ASP A 139 -14.63 3.75 -10.85
N PHE A 140 -15.54 4.29 -11.68
CA PHE A 140 -16.17 3.55 -12.78
C PHE A 140 -15.19 3.04 -13.85
N PHE A 141 -14.03 3.67 -13.99
CA PHE A 141 -13.04 3.29 -15.01
C PHE A 141 -11.93 2.40 -14.46
N GLY A 142 -11.98 1.98 -13.20
CA GLY A 142 -10.93 1.13 -12.67
C GLY A 142 -9.72 1.87 -12.11
N ARG A 143 -9.82 3.19 -11.90
CA ARG A 143 -8.66 4.01 -11.47
C ARG A 143 -8.50 4.01 -9.96
N VAL A 144 -7.24 4.08 -9.54
CA VAL A 144 -6.84 4.24 -8.15
C VAL A 144 -5.95 5.47 -8.03
N VAL A 145 -6.19 6.28 -7.01
CA VAL A 145 -5.36 7.45 -6.69
C VAL A 145 -4.89 7.36 -5.25
N ILE A 146 -3.58 7.41 -5.05
CA ILE A 146 -2.93 7.28 -3.74
C ILE A 146 -2.01 8.47 -3.52
N TYR A 147 -2.23 9.18 -2.42
CA TYR A 147 -1.35 10.26 -1.95
C TYR A 147 -0.14 9.69 -1.20
N HIS A 148 -0.37 8.73 -0.31
CA HIS A 148 0.71 8.16 0.51
C HIS A 148 0.62 6.65 0.61
N LEU A 149 1.76 5.98 0.45
CA LEU A 149 1.95 4.57 0.73
C LEU A 149 3.18 4.41 1.63
N ARG A 150 2.95 3.98 2.88
CA ARG A 150 4.04 3.76 3.86
C ARG A 150 4.04 2.33 4.33
N VAL A 151 5.19 1.69 4.21
CA VAL A 151 5.47 0.39 4.82
C VAL A 151 6.28 0.66 6.08
N LEU A 152 5.80 0.24 7.25
CA LEU A 152 6.51 0.34 8.53
C LEU A 152 6.82 -1.07 9.05
N GLY A 153 7.83 -1.16 9.91
CA GLY A 153 8.35 -2.43 10.39
C GLY A 153 9.80 -2.32 10.80
N GLU A 154 10.49 -3.46 10.75
CA GLU A 154 11.89 -3.58 11.11
C GLU A 154 12.71 -4.15 9.95
N LYS A 155 13.96 -3.73 9.89
CA LYS A 155 14.98 -4.29 9.00
C LYS A 155 15.53 -5.56 9.64
N VAL A 156 15.57 -6.65 8.89
CA VAL A 156 16.18 -7.93 9.33
C VAL A 156 17.66 -7.94 8.96
#